data_AF-A0A7C8P7N9-F1
#
_entry.id   AF-A0A7C8P7N9-F1
#
_cell.length_a   1.000
_cell.length_b   1.000
_cell.length_c   1.000
_cell.angle_alpha   90.00
_cell.angle_beta   90.00
_cell.angle_gamma   90.00
#
_symmetry.space_group_name_H-M   'P 1'
#
loop_
_entity.id
_entity.type
_entity.pdbx_description
1 polymer ?
#
loop_
_entity_poly.entity_id
_entity_poly.type
_entity_poly.pdbx_seq_one_letter_code
_entity_poly.pdbx_strand_id
1 'polypeptide(L)'
;MSATVSTPAGITPSSRDWEKKVDDVRPSKSDMNTIVMNYLIIGGYPSAAMKFAQEAGLESQIDLTSIEKRNQICTSIHHGDIKTAIERINDFEPELLEMHPRLHFALLRLQLIELVRRSMVDNDIGPALTFAQDYLAPRAPQYPEFLKDLEHTMALLCFPPDQLSPPLAKLLDPDMRKRVATMVNQTILESQEVFSETKIKSLVKLRAWVEAKAAQSESERLRSIPHMDLGLVSPKGEFPEPSQ
;
A
#
# COMPACT_ATOMS: atom_id res chain seq x y z
N MET A 1 33.39 -55.44 -26.14
CA MET A 1 32.78 -54.35 -26.93
C MET A 1 31.81 -53.64 -26.01
N SER A 2 32.29 -52.62 -25.30
CA SER A 2 31.50 -51.90 -24.30
C SER A 2 30.74 -50.76 -24.98
N ALA A 3 29.42 -50.84 -24.95
CA ALA A 3 28.54 -49.80 -25.47
C ALA A 3 28.57 -48.58 -24.54
N THR A 4 29.15 -47.49 -25.02
CA THR A 4 29.05 -46.16 -24.40
C THR A 4 27.65 -45.61 -24.61
N VAL A 5 26.82 -45.70 -23.57
CA VAL A 5 25.55 -44.98 -23.47
C VAL A 5 25.87 -43.49 -23.39
N SER A 6 25.59 -42.78 -24.48
CA SER A 6 25.71 -41.33 -24.54
C SER A 6 24.55 -40.70 -23.76
N THR A 7 24.86 -40.09 -22.63
CA THR A 7 23.94 -39.21 -21.90
C THR A 7 23.69 -37.96 -22.73
N PRO A 8 22.45 -37.56 -23.06
CA PRO A 8 22.23 -36.34 -23.82
C PRO A 8 22.51 -35.15 -22.91
N ALA A 9 23.41 -34.28 -23.36
CA ALA A 9 23.74 -33.00 -22.76
C ALA A 9 22.47 -32.21 -22.47
N GLY A 10 22.39 -31.62 -21.28
CA GLY A 10 21.23 -30.86 -20.84
C GLY A 10 20.99 -29.67 -21.76
N ILE A 11 19.88 -29.72 -22.50
CA ILE A 11 19.39 -28.61 -23.31
C ILE A 11 19.19 -27.42 -22.38
N THR A 12 20.00 -26.38 -22.55
CA THR A 12 19.76 -25.04 -22.00
C THR A 12 18.45 -24.55 -22.62
N PRO A 13 17.42 -24.22 -21.81
CA PRO A 13 16.17 -23.71 -22.38
C PRO A 13 16.48 -22.39 -23.07
N SER A 14 16.29 -22.33 -24.39
CA SER A 14 16.31 -21.06 -25.11
C SER A 14 15.15 -20.18 -24.62
N SER A 15 15.23 -18.85 -24.79
CA SER A 15 14.12 -17.93 -24.41
C SER A 15 12.77 -18.41 -24.96
N ARG A 16 12.78 -18.98 -26.16
CA ARG A 16 11.59 -19.55 -26.83
C ARG A 16 11.06 -20.82 -26.16
N ASP A 17 11.94 -21.68 -25.64
CA ASP A 17 11.52 -22.89 -24.90
C ASP A 17 10.93 -22.52 -23.55
N TRP A 18 11.40 -21.43 -22.95
CA TRP A 18 10.82 -20.87 -21.73
C TRP A 18 9.46 -20.24 -21.99
N GLU A 19 9.33 -19.38 -22.98
CA GLU A 19 8.05 -18.77 -23.39
C GLU A 19 6.98 -19.84 -23.67
N LYS A 20 7.35 -20.90 -24.40
CA LYS A 20 6.44 -22.03 -24.64
C LYS A 20 5.98 -22.72 -23.37
N LYS A 21 6.90 -22.94 -22.40
CA LYS A 21 6.56 -23.52 -21.10
C LYS A 21 5.66 -22.61 -20.27
N VAL A 22 5.84 -21.29 -20.37
CA VAL A 22 4.98 -20.32 -19.70
C VAL A 22 3.57 -20.36 -20.31
N ASP A 23 3.46 -20.41 -21.64
CA ASP A 23 2.18 -20.49 -22.36
C ASP A 23 1.43 -21.82 -22.09
N ASP A 24 2.17 -22.91 -21.86
CA ASP A 24 1.61 -24.20 -21.48
C ASP A 24 0.99 -24.17 -20.07
N VAL A 25 1.45 -23.28 -19.19
CA VAL A 25 0.87 -23.10 -17.84
C VAL A 25 -0.37 -22.22 -17.95
N ARG A 26 -1.54 -22.86 -17.97
CA ARG A 26 -2.84 -22.17 -17.95
C ARG A 26 -3.38 -22.08 -16.52
N PRO A 27 -3.29 -20.94 -15.84
CA PRO A 27 -3.93 -20.78 -14.54
C PRO A 27 -5.45 -20.91 -14.66
N SER A 28 -6.08 -21.48 -13.63
CA SER A 28 -7.54 -21.60 -13.55
C SER A 28 -8.20 -20.22 -13.57
N LYS A 29 -9.27 -20.07 -14.35
CA LYS A 29 -10.08 -18.85 -14.36
C LYS A 29 -10.64 -18.52 -12.96
N SER A 30 -10.99 -19.55 -12.19
CA SER A 30 -11.48 -19.40 -10.82
C SER A 30 -10.42 -18.80 -9.89
N ASP A 31 -9.17 -19.25 -10.02
CA ASP A 31 -8.05 -18.77 -9.19
C ASP A 31 -7.69 -17.33 -9.55
N MET A 32 -7.66 -17.01 -10.86
CA MET A 32 -7.46 -15.63 -11.33
C MET A 32 -8.55 -14.71 -10.80
N ASN A 33 -9.81 -15.11 -10.91
CA ASN A 33 -10.93 -14.32 -10.39
C ASN A 33 -10.82 -14.14 -8.87
N THR A 34 -10.41 -15.16 -8.13
CA THR A 34 -10.20 -15.07 -6.67
C THR A 34 -9.09 -14.08 -6.32
N ILE A 35 -7.98 -14.08 -7.07
CA ILE A 35 -6.85 -13.15 -6.84
C ILE A 35 -7.26 -11.71 -7.16
N VAL A 36 -7.94 -11.48 -8.29
CA VAL A 36 -8.43 -10.16 -8.68
C VAL A 36 -9.45 -9.65 -7.67
N MET A 37 -10.41 -10.49 -7.27
CA MET A 37 -11.40 -10.13 -6.26
C MET A 37 -10.74 -9.78 -4.93
N ASN A 38 -9.79 -10.59 -4.47
CA ASN A 38 -9.02 -10.32 -3.25
C ASN A 38 -8.31 -8.95 -3.32
N TYR A 39 -7.74 -8.60 -4.48
CA TYR A 39 -7.13 -7.29 -4.69
C TYR A 39 -8.16 -6.15 -4.59
N LEU A 40 -9.33 -6.30 -5.21
CA LEU A 40 -10.38 -5.28 -5.20
C LEU A 40 -10.96 -5.05 -3.80
N ILE A 41 -11.14 -6.13 -3.03
CA ILE A 41 -11.64 -6.09 -1.65
C ILE A 41 -10.61 -5.42 -0.73
N ILE A 42 -9.36 -5.87 -0.74
CA ILE A 42 -8.32 -5.30 0.15
C ILE A 42 -8.00 -3.86 -0.25
N GLY A 43 -7.99 -3.56 -1.55
CA GLY A 43 -7.75 -2.22 -2.10
C GLY A 43 -8.86 -1.21 -1.84
N GLY A 44 -10.03 -1.65 -1.37
CA GLY A 44 -11.14 -0.74 -1.06
C GLY A 44 -11.84 -0.21 -2.33
N TYR A 45 -11.98 -1.03 -3.37
CA TYR A 45 -12.60 -0.63 -4.65
C TYR A 45 -14.02 -1.22 -4.81
N PRO A 46 -15.05 -0.65 -4.15
CA PRO A 46 -16.39 -1.26 -4.05
C PRO A 46 -17.08 -1.38 -5.41
N SER A 47 -17.06 -0.34 -6.24
CA SER A 47 -17.71 -0.35 -7.56
C SER A 47 -17.06 -1.35 -8.52
N ALA A 48 -15.73 -1.47 -8.47
CA ALA A 48 -15.01 -2.42 -9.30
C ALA A 48 -15.25 -3.86 -8.81
N ALA A 49 -15.22 -4.10 -7.50
CA ALA A 49 -15.53 -5.39 -6.90
C ALA A 49 -16.94 -5.86 -7.26
N MET A 50 -17.93 -4.97 -7.19
CA MET A 50 -19.33 -5.27 -7.54
C MET A 50 -19.49 -5.66 -9.01
N LYS A 51 -18.97 -4.85 -9.95
CA LYS A 51 -19.04 -5.16 -11.39
C LYS A 51 -18.32 -6.45 -11.72
N PHE A 52 -17.13 -6.65 -11.13
CA PHE A 52 -16.36 -7.86 -11.33
C PHE A 52 -17.07 -9.09 -10.77
N ALA A 53 -17.76 -8.97 -9.63
CA ALA A 53 -18.52 -10.06 -9.03
C ALA A 53 -19.69 -10.51 -9.91
N GLN A 54 -20.40 -9.55 -10.52
CA GLN A 54 -21.49 -9.82 -11.45
C GLN A 54 -21.00 -10.58 -12.69
N GLU A 55 -19.87 -10.13 -13.26
CA GLU A 55 -19.30 -10.77 -14.46
C GLU A 55 -18.66 -12.13 -14.17
N ALA A 56 -18.06 -12.29 -12.99
CA ALA A 56 -17.40 -13.53 -12.57
C ALA A 56 -18.34 -14.56 -11.92
N GLY A 57 -19.60 -14.20 -11.65
CA GLY A 57 -20.57 -15.05 -10.93
C GLY A 57 -20.23 -15.27 -9.46
N LEU A 58 -19.63 -14.27 -8.79
CA LEU A 58 -19.12 -14.32 -7.40
C LEU A 58 -19.96 -13.52 -6.39
N GLU A 59 -21.21 -13.18 -6.74
CA GLU A 59 -22.05 -12.21 -6.02
C GLU A 59 -22.32 -12.53 -4.53
N SER A 60 -22.24 -13.80 -4.11
CA SER A 60 -22.66 -14.25 -2.78
C SER A 60 -21.58 -14.22 -1.69
N GLN A 61 -20.34 -13.83 -2.01
CA GLN A 61 -19.20 -13.92 -1.07
C GLN A 61 -18.68 -12.58 -0.55
N ILE A 62 -19.36 -11.46 -0.85
CA ILE A 62 -18.78 -10.12 -0.69
C ILE A 62 -19.57 -9.29 0.31
N ASP A 63 -18.91 -8.90 1.40
CA ASP A 63 -19.39 -7.79 2.22
C ASP A 63 -19.03 -6.45 1.56
N LEU A 64 -19.87 -6.02 0.62
CA LEU A 64 -19.73 -4.72 -0.04
C LEU A 64 -19.85 -3.56 0.96
N THR A 65 -20.53 -3.75 2.09
CA THR A 65 -20.73 -2.70 3.09
C THR A 65 -19.44 -2.41 3.85
N SER A 66 -18.66 -3.43 4.22
CA SER A 66 -17.32 -3.23 4.81
C SER A 66 -16.39 -2.51 3.85
N ILE A 67 -16.37 -2.91 2.58
CA ILE A 67 -15.49 -2.29 1.56
C ILE A 67 -15.84 -0.80 1.38
N GLU A 68 -17.13 -0.48 1.29
CA GLU A 68 -17.60 0.90 1.14
C GLU A 68 -17.25 1.76 2.36
N LYS A 69 -17.47 1.26 3.58
CA LYS A 69 -17.09 1.97 4.82
C LYS A 69 -15.58 2.22 4.88
N ARG A 70 -14.76 1.22 4.59
CA ARG A 70 -13.28 1.37 4.55
C ARG A 70 -12.84 2.39 3.50
N ASN A 71 -13.45 2.35 2.32
CA ASN A 71 -13.17 3.32 1.25
C ASN A 71 -13.52 4.76 1.69
N GLN A 72 -14.67 4.96 2.35
CA GLN A 72 -15.06 6.28 2.87
C GLN A 72 -14.10 6.81 3.95
N ILE A 73 -13.61 5.93 4.83
CA ILE A 73 -12.59 6.28 5.83
C ILE A 73 -11.30 6.71 5.12
N CYS A 74 -10.79 5.90 4.18
CA CYS A 74 -9.57 6.22 3.43
C CYS A 74 -9.72 7.51 2.63
N THR A 75 -10.88 7.71 2.01
CA THR A 75 -11.20 8.92 1.25
C THR A 75 -11.17 10.16 2.14
N SER A 76 -11.75 10.10 3.34
CA SER A 76 -11.67 11.20 4.32
C SER A 76 -10.21 11.52 4.68
N ILE A 77 -9.37 10.50 4.89
CA ILE A 77 -7.94 10.69 5.19
C ILE A 77 -7.20 11.32 4.01
N HIS A 78 -7.47 10.90 2.78
CA HIS A 78 -6.86 11.46 1.57
C HIS A 78 -7.21 12.95 1.36
N HIS A 79 -8.44 13.34 1.68
CA HIS A 79 -8.89 14.74 1.63
C HIS A 79 -8.33 15.59 2.78
N GLY A 80 -7.82 14.98 3.85
CA GLY A 80 -7.32 15.69 5.03
C GLY A 80 -8.39 15.93 6.10
N ASP A 81 -9.56 15.31 5.98
CA ASP A 81 -10.67 15.39 6.94
C ASP A 81 -10.50 14.32 8.04
N ILE A 82 -9.43 14.43 8.82
CA ILE A 82 -9.01 13.37 9.74
C ILE A 82 -9.98 13.23 10.92
N LYS A 83 -10.60 14.32 11.37
CA LYS A 83 -11.67 14.27 12.39
C LYS A 83 -12.82 13.35 11.97
N THR A 84 -13.35 13.55 10.76
CA THR A 84 -14.42 12.71 10.21
C THR A 84 -13.95 11.28 9.97
N ALA A 85 -12.68 11.08 9.60
CA ALA A 85 -12.12 9.74 9.50
C ALA A 85 -12.12 9.01 10.86
N ILE A 86 -11.72 9.69 11.95
CA ILE A 86 -11.73 9.13 13.31
C ILE A 86 -13.15 8.78 13.77
N GLU A 87 -14.11 9.67 13.54
CA GLU A 87 -15.53 9.43 13.84
C GLU A 87 -16.04 8.17 13.11
N ARG A 88 -15.78 8.07 11.80
CA ARG A 88 -16.16 6.90 10.99
C ARG A 88 -15.45 5.61 11.40
N ILE A 89 -14.21 5.69 11.86
CA ILE A 89 -13.49 4.54 12.41
C ILE A 89 -14.19 4.05 13.67
N ASN A 90 -14.49 4.95 14.62
CA ASN A 90 -15.17 4.59 15.86
C ASN A 90 -16.60 4.06 15.62
N ASP A 91 -17.31 4.59 14.62
CA ASP A 91 -18.63 4.08 14.23
C ASP A 91 -18.58 2.68 13.60
N PHE A 92 -17.46 2.35 12.95
CA PHE A 92 -17.30 1.07 12.27
C PHE A 92 -16.67 -0.01 13.16
N GLU A 93 -15.61 0.34 13.88
CA GLU A 93 -14.81 -0.52 14.75
C GLU A 93 -14.46 0.25 16.04
N PRO A 94 -15.37 0.29 17.05
CA PRO A 94 -15.24 1.16 18.22
C PRO A 94 -13.95 0.94 19.05
N GLU A 95 -13.47 -0.30 19.11
CA GLU A 95 -12.29 -0.67 19.91
C GLU A 95 -10.97 -0.53 19.15
N LEU A 96 -11.00 -0.24 17.84
CA LEU A 96 -9.82 -0.28 16.98
C LEU A 96 -8.71 0.68 17.44
N LEU A 97 -9.09 1.91 17.78
CA LEU A 97 -8.16 2.97 18.17
C LEU A 97 -7.64 2.80 19.60
N GLU A 98 -8.36 2.08 20.45
CA GLU A 98 -7.93 1.72 21.80
C GLU A 98 -6.91 0.59 21.76
N MET A 99 -7.20 -0.45 20.95
CA MET A 99 -6.33 -1.59 20.75
C MET A 99 -5.03 -1.26 19.98
N HIS A 100 -5.04 -0.19 19.18
CA HIS A 100 -3.88 0.24 18.37
C HIS A 100 -3.45 1.69 18.68
N PRO A 101 -2.78 1.95 19.83
CA PRO A 101 -2.34 3.29 20.22
C PRO A 101 -1.45 3.99 19.19
N ARG A 102 -0.63 3.21 18.46
CA ARG A 102 0.22 3.71 17.36
C ARG A 102 -0.59 4.27 16.18
N LEU A 103 -1.67 3.58 15.80
CA LEU A 103 -2.57 4.03 14.74
C LEU A 103 -3.27 5.32 15.15
N HIS A 104 -3.80 5.33 16.39
CA HIS A 104 -4.46 6.49 16.96
C HIS A 104 -3.51 7.71 16.99
N PHE A 105 -2.29 7.53 17.49
CA PHE A 105 -1.29 8.61 17.51
C PHE A 105 -0.96 9.11 16.10
N ALA A 106 -0.82 8.21 15.12
CA ALA A 106 -0.55 8.60 13.73
C ALA A 106 -1.70 9.42 13.10
N LEU A 107 -2.96 9.08 13.40
CA LEU A 107 -4.13 9.86 12.98
C LEU A 107 -4.14 11.25 13.63
N LEU A 108 -3.93 11.34 14.94
CA LEU A 108 -3.86 12.63 15.64
C LEU A 108 -2.71 13.49 15.13
N ARG A 109 -1.54 12.89 14.88
CA ARG A 109 -0.40 13.59 14.28
C ARG A 109 -0.74 14.10 12.89
N LEU A 110 -1.43 13.32 12.06
CA LEU A 110 -1.87 13.77 10.74
C LEU A 110 -2.85 14.94 10.86
N GLN A 111 -3.81 14.88 11.79
CA GLN A 111 -4.71 16.00 12.09
C GLN A 111 -3.94 17.26 12.53
N LEU A 112 -2.90 17.11 13.36
CA LEU A 112 -2.03 18.22 13.73
C LEU A 112 -1.32 18.81 12.50
N ILE A 113 -0.77 17.98 11.61
CA ILE A 113 -0.15 18.44 10.36
C ILE A 113 -1.16 19.21 9.49
N GLU A 114 -2.42 18.77 9.39
CA GLU A 114 -3.46 19.52 8.68
C GLU A 114 -3.75 20.88 9.34
N LEU A 115 -3.77 20.95 10.67
CA LEU A 115 -3.93 22.21 11.39
C LEU A 115 -2.73 23.14 11.17
N VAL A 116 -1.51 22.60 11.15
CA VAL A 116 -0.29 23.36 10.82
C VAL A 116 -0.36 23.91 9.39
N ARG A 117 -0.82 23.11 8.41
CA ARG A 117 -1.01 23.62 7.04
C ARG A 117 -2.01 24.76 6.97
N ARG A 118 -3.09 24.71 7.75
CA ARG A 118 -4.07 25.80 7.84
C ARG A 118 -3.49 27.03 8.54
N SER A 119 -2.74 26.84 9.63
CA SER A 119 -2.11 27.95 10.35
C SER A 119 -1.06 28.69 9.52
N MET A 120 -0.39 28.01 8.57
CA MET A 120 0.51 28.65 7.61
C MET A 120 -0.20 29.61 6.65
N VAL A 121 -1.50 29.41 6.40
CA VAL A 121 -2.32 30.27 5.54
C VAL A 121 -2.97 31.39 6.36
N ASP A 122 -3.58 31.02 7.48
CA ASP A 122 -4.39 31.92 8.32
C ASP A 122 -3.55 32.73 9.32
N ASN A 123 -2.26 32.41 9.48
CA ASN A 123 -1.34 32.96 10.48
C ASN A 123 -1.80 32.78 11.95
N ASP A 124 -2.72 31.85 12.21
CA ASP A 124 -3.16 31.51 13.56
C ASP A 124 -2.69 30.11 13.97
N ILE A 125 -1.72 30.06 14.88
CA ILE A 125 -1.16 28.82 15.42
C ILE A 125 -1.95 28.27 16.63
N GLY A 126 -2.89 29.05 17.18
CA GLY A 126 -3.64 28.71 18.39
C GLY A 126 -4.31 27.34 18.31
N PRO A 127 -5.12 27.06 17.27
CA PRO A 127 -5.81 25.77 17.12
C PRO A 127 -4.86 24.57 17.07
N ALA A 128 -3.71 24.70 16.39
CA ALA A 128 -2.72 23.63 16.31
C ALA A 128 -2.06 23.37 17.68
N LEU A 129 -1.75 24.44 18.42
CA LEU A 129 -1.13 24.34 19.74
C LEU A 129 -2.09 23.72 20.78
N THR A 130 -3.34 24.19 20.83
CA THR A 130 -4.37 23.62 21.72
C THR A 130 -4.59 22.14 21.41
N PHE A 131 -4.68 21.77 20.13
CA PHE A 131 -4.85 20.38 19.74
C PHE A 131 -3.66 19.50 20.16
N ALA A 132 -2.44 19.98 19.98
CA ALA A 132 -1.23 19.28 20.42
C ALA A 132 -1.21 19.07 21.94
N GLN A 133 -1.61 20.09 22.72
CA GLN A 133 -1.66 20.03 24.18
C GLN A 133 -2.73 19.06 24.70
N ASP A 134 -3.93 19.09 24.11
CA ASP A 134 -5.06 18.30 24.61
C ASP A 134 -4.98 16.83 24.19
N TYR A 135 -4.53 16.55 22.96
CA TYR A 135 -4.64 15.21 22.38
C TYR A 135 -3.30 14.47 22.27
N LEU A 136 -2.21 15.15 21.86
CA LEU A 136 -0.92 14.49 21.63
C LEU A 136 -0.01 14.49 22.85
N ALA A 137 0.07 15.59 23.61
CA ALA A 137 0.97 15.72 24.75
C ALA A 137 0.72 14.66 25.85
N PRO A 138 -0.52 14.26 26.21
CA PRO A 138 -0.75 13.22 27.20
C PRO A 138 -0.32 11.81 26.73
N ARG A 139 -0.23 11.61 25.40
CA ARG A 139 0.11 10.32 24.77
C ARG A 139 1.59 10.20 24.44
N ALA A 140 2.29 11.32 24.22
CA ALA A 140 3.70 11.35 23.86
C ALA A 140 4.65 10.64 24.85
N PRO A 141 4.45 10.69 26.19
CA PRO A 141 5.33 10.01 27.14
C PRO A 141 5.23 8.48 27.11
N GLN A 142 4.16 7.92 26.53
CA GLN A 142 3.94 6.48 26.52
C GLN A 142 4.96 5.75 25.64
N TYR A 143 5.42 6.40 24.57
CA TYR A 143 6.39 5.84 23.62
C TYR A 143 7.43 6.89 23.21
N PRO A 144 8.73 6.62 23.33
CA PRO A 144 9.78 7.58 22.92
C PRO A 144 9.68 8.03 21.46
N GLU A 145 9.18 7.16 20.58
CA GLU A 145 8.93 7.47 19.17
C GLU A 145 7.87 8.56 18.98
N PHE A 146 6.84 8.61 19.82
CA PHE A 146 5.77 9.60 19.75
C PHE A 146 6.27 10.99 20.12
N LEU A 147 7.12 11.08 21.14
CA LEU A 147 7.73 12.36 21.53
C LEU A 147 8.55 12.94 20.37
N LYS A 148 9.43 12.11 19.78
CA LYS A 148 10.23 12.52 18.62
C LYS A 148 9.34 12.97 17.46
N ASP A 149 8.28 12.23 17.17
CA ASP A 149 7.35 12.55 16.10
C ASP A 149 6.55 13.84 16.35
N LEU A 150 6.16 14.09 17.59
CA LEU A 150 5.52 15.31 18.04
C LEU A 150 6.46 16.51 17.91
N GLU A 151 7.70 16.40 18.39
CA GLU A 151 8.73 17.45 18.28
C GLU A 151 8.96 17.87 16.82
N HIS A 152 9.12 16.91 15.90
CA HIS A 152 9.26 17.21 14.48
C HIS A 152 8.02 17.92 13.91
N THR A 153 6.83 17.53 14.35
CA THR A 153 5.58 18.14 13.88
C THR A 153 5.43 19.56 14.43
N MET A 154 5.81 19.80 15.70
CA MET A 154 5.81 21.12 16.31
C MET A 154 6.88 22.03 15.72
N ALA A 155 8.03 21.49 15.29
CA ALA A 155 9.04 22.26 14.60
C ALA A 155 8.50 22.94 13.32
N LEU A 156 7.50 22.34 12.65
CA LEU A 156 6.84 22.94 11.48
C LEU A 156 6.16 24.29 11.79
N LEU A 157 5.80 24.55 13.05
CA LEU A 157 5.23 25.83 13.48
C LEU A 157 6.31 26.90 13.72
N CYS A 158 7.55 26.49 14.00
CA CYS A 158 8.66 27.38 14.31
C CYS A 158 9.41 27.85 13.07
N PHE A 159 9.38 27.08 11.98
CA PHE A 159 10.12 27.36 10.76
C PHE A 159 9.17 27.73 9.61
N PRO A 160 9.45 28.82 8.88
CA PRO A 160 8.67 29.16 7.69
C PRO A 160 8.86 28.09 6.60
N PRO A 161 7.88 27.92 5.68
CA PRO A 161 7.91 26.87 4.66
C PRO A 161 9.18 26.93 3.79
N ASP A 162 9.72 28.12 3.56
CA ASP A 162 10.92 28.35 2.74
C ASP A 162 12.23 27.90 3.40
N GLN A 163 12.22 27.60 4.70
CA GLN A 163 13.41 27.20 5.47
C GLN A 163 13.28 25.78 6.07
N LEU A 164 12.31 24.99 5.60
CA LEU A 164 12.12 23.64 6.09
C LEU A 164 13.26 22.73 5.62
N SER A 165 13.84 21.99 6.58
CA SER A 165 14.76 20.90 6.23
C SER A 165 14.02 19.81 5.45
N PRO A 166 14.70 19.05 4.55
CA PRO A 166 14.06 18.01 3.75
C PRO A 166 13.24 16.98 4.56
N PRO A 167 13.65 16.55 5.78
CA PRO A 167 12.85 15.67 6.63
C PRO A 167 11.52 16.30 7.09
N LEU A 168 11.52 17.60 7.38
CA LEU A 168 10.32 18.34 7.81
C LEU A 168 9.38 18.60 6.63
N ALA A 169 9.93 18.97 5.46
CA ALA A 169 9.15 19.13 4.24
C ALA A 169 8.40 17.84 3.85
N LYS A 170 9.03 16.67 4.05
CA LYS A 170 8.40 15.36 3.82
C LYS A 170 7.18 15.08 4.70
N LEU A 171 7.06 15.74 5.86
CA LEU A 171 5.85 15.62 6.71
C LEU A 171 4.65 16.33 6.09
N LEU A 172 4.88 17.36 5.27
CA LEU A 172 3.83 18.08 4.56
C LEU A 172 3.40 17.39 3.26
N ASP A 173 4.15 16.38 2.81
CA ASP A 173 3.87 15.62 1.59
C ASP A 173 2.52 14.86 1.69
N PRO A 174 1.67 14.89 0.64
CA PRO A 174 0.48 14.04 0.52
C PRO A 174 0.72 12.55 0.79
N ASP A 175 1.94 12.06 0.60
CA ASP A 175 2.32 10.68 0.89
C ASP A 175 2.15 10.29 2.36
N MET A 176 2.21 11.25 3.29
CA MET A 176 1.85 11.00 4.69
C MET A 176 0.39 10.53 4.80
N ARG A 177 -0.54 11.20 4.11
CA ARG A 177 -1.97 10.80 4.10
C ARG A 177 -2.14 9.40 3.53
N LYS A 178 -1.42 9.08 2.44
CA LYS A 178 -1.47 7.75 1.82
C LYS A 178 -0.98 6.65 2.76
N ARG A 179 0.13 6.90 3.48
CA ARG A 179 0.67 5.93 4.45
C ARG A 179 -0.30 5.68 5.59
N VAL A 180 -0.86 6.73 6.18
CA VAL A 180 -1.83 6.60 7.28
C VAL A 180 -3.12 5.93 6.81
N ALA A 181 -3.65 6.29 5.64
CA ALA A 181 -4.82 5.64 5.06
C ALA A 181 -4.57 4.13 4.83
N THR A 182 -3.40 3.77 4.30
CA THR A 182 -3.02 2.36 4.12
C THR A 182 -2.95 1.63 5.46
N MET A 183 -2.35 2.25 6.47
CA MET A 183 -2.23 1.67 7.81
C MET A 183 -3.61 1.46 8.44
N VAL A 184 -4.51 2.45 8.37
CA VAL A 184 -5.91 2.33 8.85
C VAL A 184 -6.62 1.18 8.14
N ASN A 185 -6.56 1.13 6.81
CA ASN A 185 -7.19 0.06 6.04
C ASN A 185 -6.65 -1.32 6.41
N GLN A 186 -5.34 -1.43 6.61
CA GLN A 186 -4.68 -2.67 7.01
C GLN A 186 -5.14 -3.12 8.40
N THR A 187 -5.16 -2.22 9.38
CA THR A 187 -5.58 -2.53 10.75
C THR A 187 -7.06 -2.94 10.82
N ILE A 188 -7.94 -2.29 10.03
CA ILE A 188 -9.35 -2.71 9.95
C ILE A 188 -9.49 -4.10 9.32
N LEU A 189 -8.70 -4.41 8.29
CA LEU A 189 -8.70 -5.75 7.71
C LEU A 189 -8.22 -6.80 8.71
N GLU A 190 -7.19 -6.48 9.49
CA GLU A 190 -6.65 -7.36 10.53
C GLU A 190 -7.64 -7.59 11.67
N SER A 191 -8.41 -6.56 12.07
CA SER A 191 -9.46 -6.72 13.09
C SER A 191 -10.64 -7.57 12.60
N GLN A 192 -10.89 -7.60 11.28
CA GLN A 192 -11.92 -8.42 10.64
C GLN A 192 -11.42 -9.83 10.26
N GLU A 193 -10.22 -10.21 10.70
CA GLU A 193 -9.54 -11.48 10.36
C GLU A 193 -9.35 -11.69 8.84
N VAL A 194 -9.42 -10.61 8.06
CA VAL A 194 -9.16 -10.64 6.61
C VAL A 194 -7.67 -10.40 6.37
N PHE A 195 -7.05 -11.24 5.56
CA PHE A 195 -5.64 -11.05 5.18
C PHE A 195 -5.40 -9.66 4.62
N SER A 196 -4.46 -8.94 5.22
CA SER A 196 -4.24 -7.52 4.96
C SER A 196 -3.32 -7.26 3.76
N GLU A 197 -2.56 -8.27 3.33
CA GLU A 197 -1.82 -8.26 2.06
C GLU A 197 -2.60 -8.94 0.93
N THR A 198 -2.63 -8.31 -0.24
CA THR A 198 -3.25 -8.90 -1.43
C THR A 198 -2.43 -10.07 -1.93
N LYS A 199 -3.10 -11.17 -2.28
CA LYS A 199 -2.47 -12.37 -2.85
C LYS A 199 -1.60 -12.02 -4.05
N ILE A 200 -2.02 -11.06 -4.88
CA ILE A 200 -1.23 -10.61 -6.04
C ILE A 200 0.10 -9.96 -5.64
N LYS A 201 0.15 -9.17 -4.56
CA LYS A 201 1.40 -8.58 -4.06
C LYS A 201 2.34 -9.68 -3.57
N SER A 202 1.82 -10.66 -2.82
CA SER A 202 2.60 -11.80 -2.34
C SER A 202 3.14 -12.64 -3.50
N LEU A 203 2.35 -12.85 -4.57
CA LEU A 203 2.79 -13.55 -5.79
C LEU A 203 3.91 -12.80 -6.53
N VAL A 204 3.81 -11.48 -6.65
CA VAL A 204 4.86 -10.65 -7.26
C VAL A 204 6.15 -10.70 -6.43
N LYS A 205 6.05 -10.62 -5.11
CA LYS A 205 7.21 -10.77 -4.20
C LYS A 205 7.84 -12.17 -4.31
N LEU A 206 7.01 -13.21 -4.34
CA LEU A 206 7.47 -14.59 -4.49
C LEU A 206 8.20 -14.77 -5.82
N ARG A 207 7.66 -14.23 -6.91
CA ARG A 207 8.31 -14.24 -8.21
C ARG A 207 9.69 -13.58 -8.16
N ALA A 208 9.76 -12.34 -7.65
CA ALA A 208 11.03 -11.63 -7.56
C ALA A 208 12.07 -12.39 -6.71
N TRP A 209 11.62 -13.02 -5.62
CA TRP A 209 12.46 -13.87 -4.78
C TRP A 209 12.95 -15.12 -5.52
N VAL A 210 12.07 -15.83 -6.25
CA VAL A 210 12.45 -17.03 -7.02
C VAL A 210 13.47 -16.68 -8.10
N GLU A 211 13.29 -15.57 -8.82
CA GLU A 211 14.23 -15.12 -9.85
C GLU A 211 15.61 -14.80 -9.26
N ALA A 212 15.64 -14.05 -8.15
CA ALA A 212 16.90 -13.76 -7.45
C ALA A 212 17.59 -15.04 -6.95
N LYS A 213 16.81 -16.00 -6.45
CA LYS A 213 17.34 -17.29 -5.98
C LYS A 213 17.83 -18.17 -7.13
N ALA A 214 17.14 -18.16 -8.27
CA ALA A 214 17.52 -18.88 -9.48
C ALA A 214 18.83 -18.34 -10.07
N ALA A 215 19.01 -17.02 -10.08
CA ALA A 215 20.26 -16.36 -10.51
C ALA A 215 21.47 -16.75 -9.64
N GLN A 216 21.26 -17.02 -8.35
CA GLN A 216 22.31 -17.42 -7.40
C GLN A 216 22.54 -18.94 -7.33
N SER A 217 21.69 -19.75 -7.96
CA SER A 217 21.77 -21.21 -7.89
C SER A 217 23.01 -21.76 -8.60
N GLU A 218 23.55 -22.91 -8.17
CA GLU A 218 24.65 -23.59 -8.86
C GLU A 218 24.22 -24.27 -10.18
N SER A 219 22.90 -24.43 -10.38
CA SER A 219 22.37 -25.04 -11.60
C SER A 219 22.33 -24.05 -12.76
N GLU A 220 23.06 -24.37 -13.83
CA GLU A 220 23.12 -23.57 -15.06
C GLU A 220 21.74 -23.36 -15.71
N ARG A 221 20.83 -24.34 -15.57
CA ARG A 221 19.44 -24.25 -16.04
C ARG A 221 18.59 -23.19 -15.32
N LEU A 222 18.89 -22.93 -14.05
CA LEU A 222 18.15 -21.94 -13.26
C LEU A 222 18.70 -20.53 -13.48
N ARG A 223 20.03 -20.41 -13.68
CA ARG A 223 20.67 -19.14 -14.07
C ARG A 223 20.25 -18.66 -15.45
N SER A 224 19.90 -19.57 -16.35
CA SER A 224 19.49 -19.26 -17.72
C SER A 224 18.02 -18.84 -17.86
N ILE A 225 17.25 -18.74 -16.77
CA ILE A 225 15.86 -18.29 -16.83
C ILE A 225 15.86 -16.79 -17.19
N PRO A 226 15.21 -16.38 -18.29
CA PRO A 226 15.15 -14.98 -18.67
C PRO A 226 14.30 -14.19 -17.66
N HIS A 227 14.71 -12.95 -17.38
CA HIS A 227 13.91 -12.05 -16.55
C HIS A 227 12.60 -11.72 -17.28
N MET A 228 11.46 -11.98 -16.66
CA MET A 228 10.17 -11.59 -17.24
C MET A 228 9.88 -10.13 -16.84
N ASP A 229 9.51 -9.28 -17.79
CA ASP A 229 8.99 -7.97 -17.42
C ASP A 229 7.55 -8.15 -16.89
N LEU A 230 7.18 -7.41 -15.84
CA LEU A 230 5.79 -7.35 -15.39
C LEU A 230 4.94 -6.45 -16.31
N GLY A 231 5.57 -5.72 -17.23
CA GLY A 231 4.89 -4.82 -18.17
C GLY A 231 4.22 -3.63 -17.45
N LEU A 232 4.66 -3.32 -16.23
CA LEU A 232 4.11 -2.23 -15.40
C LEU A 232 4.75 -0.87 -15.70
N VAL A 233 5.75 -0.84 -16.58
CA VAL A 233 6.36 0.41 -17.06
C VAL A 233 5.47 0.94 -18.18
N SER A 234 4.78 2.06 -17.94
CA SER A 234 4.13 2.79 -19.03
C SER A 234 5.18 3.09 -20.10
N PRO A 235 4.88 2.92 -21.40
CA PRO A 235 5.76 3.47 -22.43
C PRO A 235 5.91 4.96 -22.11
N LYS A 236 7.14 5.39 -21.83
CA LYS A 236 7.45 6.81 -21.66
C LYS A 236 6.86 7.52 -22.87
N GLY A 237 5.91 8.42 -22.63
CA GLY A 237 5.16 9.08 -23.68
C GLY A 237 6.09 9.67 -24.73
N GLU A 238 6.01 9.14 -25.95
CA GLU A 238 6.28 9.91 -27.15
C GLU A 238 5.19 10.97 -27.24
N PHE A 239 5.40 12.12 -26.58
CA PHE A 239 4.73 13.33 -26.99
C PHE A 239 5.38 13.78 -28.29
N PRO A 240 4.65 13.86 -29.43
CA PRO A 240 5.22 14.44 -30.64
C PRO A 240 5.52 15.91 -30.36
N GLU A 241 6.75 16.34 -30.70
CA GLU A 241 7.10 17.76 -30.65
C GLU A 241 6.12 18.57 -31.51
N PRO A 242 5.68 19.75 -31.05
CA PRO A 242 4.85 20.61 -31.86
C PRO A 242 5.67 21.04 -33.09
N SER A 243 5.09 20.78 -34.26
CA SER A 243 5.63 21.24 -35.54
C SER A 243 5.74 22.76 -35.53
N GLN A 244 6.86 23.24 -36.07
CA GLN A 244 7.22 24.67 -36.22
C GLN A 244 6.12 25.50 -36.89
#